data_AF-A0A523KQ17-F1
#
_entry.id   AF-A0A523KQ17-F1
#
_cell.length_a   1.000
_cell.length_b   1.000
_cell.length_c   1.000
_cell.angle_alpha   90.00
_cell.angle_beta   90.00
_cell.angle_gamma   90.00
#
_symmetry.space_group_name_H-M   'P 1'
#
loop_
_entity.id
_entity.type
_entity.pdbx_description
1 polymer ?
#
loop_
_entity_poly.entity_id
_entity_poly.type
_entity_poly.pdbx_seq_one_letter_code
_entity_poly.pdbx_strand_id
1 'polypeptide(L)' 'STQLERVKLKALSKALDKLDERSKDIVQKRWLSEKKQTLHQLADKYGVSAERIRQLEKSAFNKIAEFITA' A
#
# COMPACT_ATOMS: atom_id res chain seq x y z
N SER A 1 -1.34 -6.27 27.32
CA SER A 1 -1.68 -5.69 26.01
C SER A 1 -0.58 -5.78 24.94
N THR A 2 0.67 -6.11 25.28
CA THR A 2 1.84 -6.02 24.37
C THR A 2 2.04 -7.17 23.35
N GLN A 3 1.38 -8.32 23.54
CA GLN A 3 1.55 -9.48 22.65
C GLN A 3 0.79 -9.29 21.32
N LEU A 4 -0.47 -8.84 21.40
CA LEU A 4 -1.34 -8.66 20.24
C LEU A 4 -0.84 -7.53 19.34
N GLU A 5 -0.36 -6.43 19.93
CA GLU A 5 0.28 -5.33 19.21
C GLU A 5 1.48 -5.82 18.37
N ARG A 6 2.36 -6.63 18.98
CA ARG A 6 3.55 -7.17 18.31
C ARG A 6 3.21 -8.12 17.17
N VAL A 7 2.20 -8.97 17.35
CA VAL A 7 1.74 -9.88 16.29
C VAL A 7 1.17 -9.07 15.12
N LYS A 8 0.34 -8.06 15.39
CA LYS A 8 -0.22 -7.17 14.36
C LYS A 8 0.86 -6.41 13.59
N LEU A 9 1.84 -5.83 14.28
CA LEU A 9 2.95 -5.12 13.64
C LEU A 9 3.80 -6.04 12.75
N LYS A 10 4.04 -7.27 13.20
CA LYS A 10 4.82 -8.26 12.44
C LYS A 10 4.07 -8.76 11.21
N ALA A 11 2.75 -8.96 11.31
CA ALA A 11 1.88 -9.28 10.18
C ALA A 11 1.84 -8.14 9.17
N LEU A 12 1.67 -6.89 9.63
CA LEU A 12 1.71 -5.71 8.78
C LEU A 12 3.06 -5.56 8.05
N SER A 13 4.17 -5.73 8.76
CA SER A 13 5.51 -5.68 8.15
C SER A 13 5.67 -6.74 7.05
N LYS A 14 5.24 -7.99 7.32
CA LYS A 14 5.27 -9.06 6.30
C LYS A 14 4.37 -8.75 5.12
N ALA A 15 3.19 -8.18 5.35
CA ALA A 15 2.28 -7.79 4.29
C ALA A 15 2.90 -6.73 3.37
N LEU A 16 3.55 -5.73 3.97
CA LEU A 16 4.27 -4.68 3.24
C LEU A 16 5.45 -5.22 2.43
N ASP A 17 6.14 -6.26 2.89
CA ASP A 17 7.22 -6.93 2.15
C ASP A 17 6.71 -7.79 0.98
N LYS A 18 5.41 -8.14 0.95
CA LYS A 18 4.77 -8.91 -0.13
C LYS A 18 4.11 -8.03 -1.19
N LEU A 19 4.10 -6.72 -0.97
CA LEU A 19 3.75 -5.72 -1.98
C LEU A 19 4.90 -5.57 -2.96
N ASP A 20 4.57 -5.42 -4.25
CA ASP A 20 5.57 -4.97 -5.21
C ASP A 20 5.98 -3.52 -4.89
N GLU A 21 7.22 -3.16 -5.25
CA GLU A 21 7.79 -1.85 -4.95
C GLU A 21 6.91 -0.69 -5.43
N ARG A 22 6.24 -0.88 -6.58
CA ARG A 22 5.37 0.12 -7.19
C ARG A 22 4.10 0.33 -6.36
N SER A 23 3.45 -0.74 -5.93
CA SER A 23 2.30 -0.70 -5.03
C SER A 23 2.66 -0.09 -3.67
N LYS A 24 3.81 -0.46 -3.11
CA LYS A 24 4.31 0.10 -1.83
C LYS A 24 4.53 1.61 -1.94
N ASP A 25 5.16 2.06 -3.03
CA ASP A 25 5.37 3.48 -3.26
C ASP A 25 4.06 4.26 -3.47
N ILE A 26 3.11 3.72 -4.24
CA ILE A 26 1.79 4.34 -4.45
C ILE A 26 1.07 4.52 -3.12
N VAL A 27 1.00 3.48 -2.29
CA VAL A 27 0.35 3.55 -0.98
C VAL A 27 1.07 4.55 -0.08
N GLN A 28 2.41 4.53 -0.06
CA GLN A 28 3.20 5.47 0.75
C GLN A 28 2.99 6.93 0.31
N LYS A 29 3.01 7.20 -1.00
CA LYS A 29 2.82 8.55 -1.54
C LYS A 29 1.39 9.08 -1.42
N ARG A 30 0.37 8.19 -1.41
CA ARG A 30 -1.04 8.60 -1.27
C ARG A 30 -1.52 8.69 0.18
N TRP A 31 -1.01 7.84 1.06
CA TRP A 31 -1.54 7.69 2.42
C TRP A 31 -0.58 8.14 3.51
N LEU A 32 0.72 7.89 3.34
CA LEU A 32 1.75 8.13 4.37
C LEU A 32 2.55 9.42 4.13
N SER A 33 2.40 10.07 2.97
CA SER A 33 3.07 11.33 2.66
C SER A 33 2.23 12.52 3.13
N GLU A 34 2.88 13.52 3.73
CA GLU A 34 2.25 14.81 4.07
C GLU A 34 1.68 15.50 2.84
N LYS A 35 2.37 15.38 1.69
CA LYS A 35 1.90 15.87 0.38
C LYS A 35 1.33 14.71 -0.42
N LYS A 36 0.08 14.36 -0.11
CA LYS A 36 -0.64 13.27 -0.79
C LYS A 36 -0.66 13.51 -2.30
N GLN A 37 -0.05 12.59 -3.05
CA GLN A 37 -0.10 12.65 -4.50
C GLN A 37 -1.48 12.20 -5.00
N THR A 38 -1.99 12.89 -6.02
CA THR A 38 -3.23 12.47 -6.67
C THR A 38 -2.99 11.27 -7.58
N LEU A 39 -4.07 10.56 -7.94
CA LEU A 39 -4.01 9.47 -8.92
C LEU A 39 -3.38 9.92 -10.25
N HIS A 40 -3.70 11.13 -10.71
CA HIS A 40 -3.18 11.71 -11.94
C HIS A 40 -1.66 11.99 -11.83
N GLN A 41 -1.20 12.58 -10.73
CA GLN A 41 0.24 12.83 -10.53
C GLN A 41 1.07 11.54 -10.52
N LEU A 42 0.53 10.48 -9.91
CA LEU A 42 1.18 9.17 -9.90
C LEU A 42 1.11 8.51 -11.27
N ALA A 43 -0.02 8.62 -11.97
CA ALA A 43 -0.21 8.14 -13.32
C ALA A 43 0.82 8.75 -14.28
N ASP A 44 0.95 10.08 -14.25
CA ASP A 44 1.92 10.83 -15.06
C ASP A 44 3.35 10.42 -14.72
N LYS A 45 3.68 10.35 -13.42
CA LYS A 45 5.01 9.93 -12.95
C LYS A 45 5.39 8.52 -13.41
N TYR A 46 4.41 7.61 -13.43
CA TYR A 46 4.62 6.20 -13.73
C TYR A 46 4.36 5.84 -15.19
N GLY A 47 3.92 6.80 -16.02
CA GLY A 47 3.54 6.56 -17.41
C GLY A 47 2.39 5.56 -17.56
N VAL A 48 1.45 5.54 -16.61
CA VAL A 48 0.28 4.64 -16.61
C VAL A 48 -1.01 5.43 -16.43
N SER A 49 -2.16 4.83 -16.66
CA SER A 49 -3.44 5.49 -16.41
C SER A 49 -3.75 5.66 -14.93
N ALA A 50 -4.55 6.67 -14.58
CA ALA A 50 -5.05 6.87 -13.21
C ALA A 50 -5.81 5.64 -12.68
N GLU A 51 -6.56 4.96 -13.54
CA GLU A 51 -7.24 3.71 -13.17
C GLU A 51 -6.23 2.59 -12.86
N ARG A 52 -5.09 2.54 -13.56
CA ARG A 52 -4.03 1.57 -13.23
C ARG A 52 -3.45 1.82 -11.84
N ILE A 53 -3.20 3.08 -11.47
CA ILE A 53 -2.76 3.43 -10.11
C ILE A 53 -3.81 3.01 -9.08
N ARG A 54 -5.10 3.23 -9.35
CA ARG A 54 -6.20 2.80 -8.48
C ARG A 54 -6.24 1.28 -8.31
N GLN A 55 -6.02 0.51 -9.37
CA GLN A 55 -5.96 -0.96 -9.30
C GLN A 55 -4.78 -1.45 -8.46
N LEU A 56 -3.60 -0.82 -8.60
CA LEU A 56 -2.43 -1.13 -7.78
C LEU A 56 -2.69 -0.82 -6.31
N GLU A 57 -3.29 0.33 -6.01
CA GLU A 57 -3.71 0.69 -4.65
C GLU A 57 -4.68 -0.35 -4.06
N LYS A 58 -5.74 -0.71 -4.81
CA LYS A 58 -6.72 -1.71 -4.35
C LYS A 58 -6.08 -3.08 -4.12
N SER A 59 -5.20 -3.52 -5.03
CA SER A 59 -4.48 -4.79 -4.87
C SER A 59 -3.57 -4.76 -3.65
N ALA A 60 -2.94 -3.62 -3.37
CA ALA A 60 -2.10 -3.45 -2.19
C ALA A 60 -2.90 -3.57 -0.89
N PHE A 61 -4.04 -2.88 -0.80
CA PHE A 61 -4.94 -2.98 0.35
C PHE A 61 -5.50 -4.38 0.54
N ASN A 62 -5.90 -5.05 -0.54
CA ASN A 62 -6.40 -6.42 -0.48
C ASN A 62 -5.34 -7.38 0.08
N LYS A 63 -4.08 -7.28 -0.40
CA LYS A 63 -2.97 -8.07 0.15
C LYS A 63 -2.77 -7.79 1.64
N ILE A 64 -2.75 -6.51 2.04
CA ILE A 64 -2.61 -6.15 3.46
C ILE A 64 -3.73 -6.76 4.31
N ALA A 65 -4.98 -6.68 3.84
CA ALA A 65 -6.12 -7.26 4.53
C ALA A 65 -6.03 -8.78 4.64
N GLU A 66 -5.58 -9.47 3.59
CA GLU A 66 -5.36 -10.92 3.58
C GLU A 66 -4.34 -11.33 4.66
N PHE A 67 -3.21 -10.66 4.77
CA PHE A 67 -2.16 -10.97 5.76
C PHE A 67 -2.50 -10.61 7.21
N ILE A 68 -3.44 -9.68 7.43
CA ILE A 68 -3.88 -9.29 8.78
C ILE A 68 -5.03 -10.18 9.26
N THR A 69 -5.83 -10.69 8.32
CA THR A 69 -7.03 -11.49 8.61
C THR A 69 -6.74 -12.99 8.63
N ALA A 70 -5.72 -13.44 7.88
CA ALA A 70 -5.21 -14.82 7.90
C ALA A 70 -4.33 -15.08 9.12
#